data_AF-A0A0E3Z3D5-F1
#
_entry.id   AF-A0A0E3Z3D5-F1
#
_cell.length_a   1.000
_cell.length_b   1.000
_cell.length_c   1.000
_cell.angle_alpha   90.00
_cell.angle_beta   90.00
_cell.angle_gamma   90.00
#
_symmetry.space_group_name_H-M   'P 1'
#
loop_
_entity.id
_entity.type
_entity.pdbx_description
1 polymer ?
#
loop_
_entity_poly.entity_id
_entity_poly.type
_entity_poly.pdbx_seq_one_letter_code
_entity_poly.pdbx_strand_id
1 'polypeptide(L)'
;MQRGRDVPPPPRREAGQESARQDGRSISEAVRRVQRSTGGQILGAEQVPFEGRSITRVKYMDDRGRVRYMDDPGAERRSAPPRSDNDER
;
A
#
# COMPACT_ATOMS: atom_id res chain seq x y z
N MET A 1 50.14 12.19 13.67
CA MET A 1 49.16 11.18 14.09
C MET A 1 47.83 11.49 13.40
N GLN A 2 47.47 10.78 12.33
CA GLN A 2 46.21 10.94 11.60
C GLN A 2 45.55 9.56 11.45
N ARG A 3 44.51 9.27 12.23
CA ARG A 3 43.49 8.23 12.01
C ARG A 3 42.30 8.71 12.84
N GLY A 4 41.12 9.00 12.35
CA GLY A 4 40.36 8.49 11.21
C GLY A 4 38.94 8.51 11.78
N ARG A 5 38.16 9.54 11.45
CA ARG A 5 36.80 9.69 12.00
C ARG A 5 35.96 8.58 11.40
N ASP A 6 35.61 7.61 12.25
CA ASP A 6 34.67 6.55 11.92
C ASP A 6 33.30 7.21 11.70
N VAL A 7 32.94 7.39 10.43
CA VAL A 7 31.63 7.91 10.04
C VAL A 7 30.69 6.71 9.99
N PRO A 8 29.71 6.59 10.89
CA PRO A 8 28.76 5.49 10.80
C PRO A 8 27.99 5.59 9.47
N PRO A 9 27.78 4.47 8.76
CA PRO A 9 27.02 4.49 7.52
C PRO A 9 25.61 5.05 7.80
N PRO A 10 25.08 5.97 6.96
CA PRO A 10 23.72 6.44 7.12
C PRO A 10 22.76 5.24 7.02
N PRO A 11 21.70 5.18 7.84
CA PRO A 11 20.70 4.14 7.72
C PRO A 11 20.14 4.18 6.29
N ARG A 12 20.04 2.99 5.68
CA ARG A 12 19.49 2.75 4.34
C ARG A 12 18.03 3.25 4.29
N ARG A 13 17.85 4.56 4.05
CA ARG A 13 16.57 5.28 4.07
C ARG A 13 15.64 4.91 2.89
N GLU A 14 16.07 4.02 2.01
CA GLU A 14 15.36 3.64 0.79
C GLU A 14 14.24 2.62 1.08
N ALA A 15 14.51 1.62 1.92
CA ALA A 15 13.56 0.53 2.19
C ALA A 15 12.25 0.98 2.90
N GLY A 16 12.32 1.97 3.79
CA GLY A 16 11.13 2.48 4.49
C GLY A 16 10.24 3.39 3.64
N GLN A 17 10.83 4.12 2.69
CA GLN A 17 10.09 5.01 1.80
C GLN A 17 9.34 4.24 0.72
N GLU A 18 9.90 3.13 0.25
CA GLU A 18 9.25 2.25 -0.72
C GLU A 18 8.01 1.57 -0.13
N SER A 19 8.11 1.07 1.11
CA SER A 19 6.98 0.47 1.82
C SER A 19 5.84 1.46 2.00
N ALA A 20 6.08 2.64 2.59
CA ALA A 20 5.04 3.64 2.82
C ALA A 20 4.33 4.08 1.52
N ARG A 21 5.08 4.17 0.41
CA ARG A 21 4.52 4.45 -0.92
C ARG A 21 3.72 3.27 -1.49
N GLN A 22 4.11 2.03 -1.22
CA GLN A 22 3.34 0.84 -1.58
C GLN A 22 2.06 0.76 -0.75
N ASP A 23 2.13 1.05 0.55
CA ASP A 23 0.99 1.01 1.45
C ASP A 23 -0.10 2.01 1.06
N GLY A 24 0.28 3.27 0.78
CA GLY A 24 -0.66 4.28 0.31
C GLY A 24 -1.32 3.93 -1.04
N ARG A 25 -0.58 3.25 -1.93
CA ARG A 25 -1.11 2.76 -3.22
C ARG A 25 -2.10 1.61 -3.01
N SER A 26 -1.77 0.65 -2.15
CA SER A 26 -2.65 -0.47 -1.80
C SER A 26 -3.95 0.01 -1.16
N ILE A 27 -3.86 1.00 -0.26
CA ILE A 27 -5.05 1.62 0.36
C ILE A 27 -5.93 2.30 -0.69
N SER A 28 -5.34 3.11 -1.56
CA SER A 28 -6.08 3.83 -2.60
C SER A 28 -6.78 2.88 -3.58
N GLU A 29 -6.10 1.82 -4.01
CA GLU A 29 -6.65 0.81 -4.92
C GLU A 29 -7.80 0.03 -4.28
N ALA A 30 -7.64 -0.39 -3.01
CA ALA A 30 -8.68 -1.08 -2.27
C ALA A 30 -9.92 -0.20 -2.08
N VAL A 31 -9.75 1.07 -1.70
CA VAL A 31 -10.84 2.06 -1.59
C VAL A 31 -11.59 2.17 -2.91
N ARG A 32 -10.87 2.33 -4.02
CA ARG A 32 -11.47 2.44 -5.36
C ARG A 32 -12.24 1.18 -5.75
N ARG A 33 -11.71 -0.01 -5.42
CA ARG A 33 -12.37 -1.30 -5.66
C ARG A 33 -13.65 -1.43 -4.84
N VAL A 34 -13.62 -1.07 -3.55
CA VAL A 34 -14.79 -1.12 -2.66
C VAL A 34 -15.87 -0.17 -3.17
N GLN A 35 -15.54 1.09 -3.45
CA GLN A 35 -16.49 2.06 -4.02
C GLN A 35 -17.14 1.53 -5.29
N ARG A 36 -16.36 0.93 -6.20
CA ARG A 36 -16.89 0.36 -7.45
C ARG A 36 -17.75 -0.88 -7.23
N SER A 37 -17.39 -1.74 -6.26
CA SER A 37 -18.07 -3.01 -6.02
C SER A 37 -19.33 -2.86 -5.18
N THR A 38 -19.35 -1.94 -4.23
CA THR A 38 -20.46 -1.78 -3.27
C THR A 38 -21.33 -0.57 -3.59
N GLY A 39 -20.81 0.43 -4.30
CA GLY A 39 -21.46 1.73 -4.48
C GLY A 39 -21.60 2.53 -3.18
N GLY A 40 -21.04 2.03 -2.08
CA GLY A 40 -21.21 2.58 -0.75
C GLY A 40 -20.24 3.71 -0.40
N GLN A 41 -20.59 4.50 0.61
CA GLN A 41 -19.73 5.57 1.12
C GLN A 41 -18.57 4.97 1.92
N ILE A 42 -17.34 5.44 1.67
CA ILE A 42 -16.17 5.01 2.42
C ILE A 42 -16.05 5.83 3.70
N LEU A 43 -15.84 5.15 4.82
CA LEU A 43 -15.69 5.75 6.15
C LEU A 43 -14.24 5.70 6.65
N GLY A 44 -13.43 4.78 6.12
CA GLY A 44 -12.01 4.66 6.46
C GLY A 44 -11.35 3.48 5.76
N ALA A 45 -10.02 3.51 5.69
CA ALA A 45 -9.22 2.40 5.21
C ALA A 45 -7.94 2.31 6.03
N GLU A 46 -7.65 1.12 6.54
CA GLU A 46 -6.52 0.86 7.41
C GLU A 46 -5.82 -0.42 6.98
N GLN A 47 -4.52 -0.53 7.27
CA GLN A 47 -3.82 -1.80 7.11
C GLN A 47 -3.90 -2.61 8.40
N VAL A 48 -4.36 -3.85 8.26
CA VAL A 48 -4.46 -4.79 9.38
C VAL A 48 -3.56 -6.00 9.12
N PRO A 49 -2.87 -6.51 10.14
CA PRO A 49 -2.12 -7.76 10.01
C PRO A 49 -3.08 -8.93 9.81
N PHE A 50 -2.79 -9.77 8.82
CA PHE A 50 -3.55 -10.95 8.45
C PHE A 50 -2.61 -12.01 7.87
N GLU A 51 -2.51 -13.17 8.54
CA GLU A 51 -1.75 -14.33 8.07
C GLU A 51 -0.29 -14.02 7.67
N GLY A 52 0.41 -13.23 8.50
CA GLY A 52 1.82 -12.87 8.30
C GLY A 52 2.08 -11.75 7.28
N ARG A 53 1.04 -11.17 6.68
CA ARG A 53 1.12 -9.96 5.84
C ARG A 53 0.19 -8.86 6.33
N SER A 54 0.39 -7.63 5.88
CA SER A 54 -0.58 -6.56 6.05
C SER A 54 -1.55 -6.55 4.89
N ILE A 55 -2.86 -6.51 5.17
CA ILE A 55 -3.91 -6.35 4.17
C ILE A 55 -4.63 -5.03 4.37
N THR A 56 -5.26 -4.51 3.32
CA THR A 56 -6.08 -3.31 3.49
C THR A 56 -7.49 -3.72 3.89
N ARG A 57 -7.98 -3.17 5.01
CA ARG A 57 -9.37 -3.28 5.43
C ARG A 57 -10.06 -1.95 5.23
N VAL A 58 -11.13 -1.96 4.45
CA VAL A 58 -11.92 -0.77 4.15
C VAL A 58 -13.24 -0.84 4.91
N LYS A 59 -13.55 0.23 5.63
CA LYS A 59 -14.84 0.47 6.27
C LYS A 59 -15.72 1.26 5.32
N TYR A 60 -16.90 0.75 5.02
CA TYR A 60 -17.86 1.40 4.14
C TYR A 60 -19.28 1.32 4.69
N MET A 61 -20.13 2.24 4.26
CA MET A 61 -21.56 2.24 4.48
C MET A 61 -22.24 1.69 3.23
N ASP A 62 -23.01 0.62 3.40
CA ASP A 62 -23.85 0.07 2.33
C ASP A 62 -25.11 0.92 2.11
N ASP A 63 -25.80 0.75 0.99
CA ASP A 63 -27.00 1.50 0.61
C ASP A 63 -28.13 1.48 1.66
N ARG A 64 -28.17 0.42 2.49
CA ARG A 64 -29.10 0.29 3.63
C ARG A 64 -28.67 1.08 4.88
N GLY A 65 -27.62 1.90 4.79
CA GLY A 65 -27.07 2.67 5.90
C GLY A 65 -26.29 1.84 6.93
N ARG A 66 -25.91 0.60 6.62
CA ARG A 66 -25.16 -0.26 7.55
C ARG A 66 -23.67 -0.17 7.29
N VAL A 67 -22.91 -0.12 8.36
CA VAL A 67 -21.45 -0.14 8.30
C VAL A 67 -20.96 -1.57 8.13
N ARG A 68 -20.14 -1.81 7.11
CA ARG A 68 -19.50 -3.09 6.84
C ARG A 68 -18.01 -2.90 6.58
N TYR A 69 -17.26 -3.99 6.71
CA TYR A 69 -15.85 -4.06 6.39
C TYR A 69 -15.63 -4.94 5.17
N MET A 70 -14.64 -4.60 4.36
CA MET A 70 -14.14 -5.44 3.27
C MET A 70 -12.62 -5.56 3.43
N ASP A 71 -12.15 -6.80 3.49
CA ASP A 71 -10.74 -7.13 3.34
C ASP A 71 -10.38 -7.16 1.85
N ASP A 72 -9.34 -6.42 1.50
CA ASP A 72 -8.66 -6.54 0.24
C ASP A 72 -7.22 -6.99 0.55
N PRO A 73 -6.80 -8.21 0.16
CA PRO A 73 -5.44 -8.69 0.38
C PRO A 73 -4.37 -7.90 -0.39
N GLY A 74 -4.74 -6.76 -0.99
CA GLY A 74 -4.01 -6.09 -2.04
C GLY A 74 -4.20 -6.84 -3.35
N ALA A 75 -3.90 -6.16 -4.46
CA ALA A 75 -3.46 -6.91 -5.63
C ALA A 75 -2.20 -7.67 -5.20
N GLU A 76 -2.36 -8.96 -4.93
CA GLU A 76 -1.26 -9.94 -5.00
C GLU A 76 -0.45 -9.51 -6.20
N ARG A 77 0.83 -9.22 -6.00
CA ARG A 77 1.71 -8.61 -7.01
C ARG A 77 1.67 -9.48 -8.26
N ARG A 78 0.67 -9.28 -9.13
CA ARG A 78 0.72 -9.66 -10.53
C ARG A 78 1.81 -8.75 -11.00
N SER A 79 3.01 -9.31 -11.07
CA SER A 79 4.21 -8.71 -11.60
C SER A 79 3.77 -7.82 -12.75
N ALA A 80 3.66 -6.51 -12.48
CA ALA A 80 3.58 -5.58 -13.58
C ALA A 80 4.85 -5.90 -14.36
N PRO A 81 4.78 -6.24 -15.66
CA PRO A 81 6.01 -6.33 -16.43
C PRO A 81 6.78 -5.04 -16.14
N PRO A 82 8.08 -5.12 -15.80
CA PRO A 82 8.88 -3.91 -15.64
C PRO A 82 8.57 -3.07 -16.86
N ARG A 83 8.18 -1.80 -16.64
CA ARG A 83 7.94 -0.87 -17.74
C ARG A 83 9.09 -1.05 -18.70
N SER A 84 8.79 -1.61 -19.88
CA SER A 84 9.75 -1.76 -20.95
C SER A 84 10.48 -0.45 -21.07
N ASP A 85 11.80 -0.55 -21.06
CA ASP A 85 12.71 0.27 -21.84
C ASP A 85 11.98 1.41 -22.56
N ASN A 86 12.19 2.62 -22.05
CA ASN A 86 12.05 3.80 -22.87
C ASN A 86 13.23 3.78 -23.87
N ASP A 87 13.12 2.85 -24.82
CA ASP A 87 13.82 2.80 -26.09
C ASP A 87 13.19 3.91 -26.95
N GLU A 88 13.69 5.15 -26.84
CA GLU A 88 13.70 6.08 -27.98
C GLU A 88 14.43 7.40 -27.71
N ARG A 89 15.36 7.67 -28.65
CA ARG A 89 15.95 8.93 -29.14
C ARG A 89 17.27 9.46 -28.58
#